data_AF-A0A670I9H7-F1
#
_entry.id   AF-A0A670I9H7-F1
#
_cell.length_a   1.000
_cell.length_b   1.000
_cell.length_c   1.000
_cell.angle_alpha   90.00
_cell.angle_beta   90.00
_cell.angle_gamma   90.00
#
_symmetry.space_group_name_H-M   'P 1'
#
loop_
_entity.id
_entity.type
_entity.pdbx_description
1 polymer ?
#
loop_
_entity_poly.entity_id
_entity_poly.type
_entity_poly.pdbx_seq_one_letter_code
_entity_poly.pdbx_strand_id
1 'polypeptide(L)'
;MAFQLSVGVLFMFVIMIRIFVFLYCKLACEIGMKAVLTLMLVVLILIMVSDDEKKKKKKKKKKQRSGFRDRKVMEYENRIRAYSTPDKIFRYFATLKVISEHGESEVFMTPQDFVRSITPNEKQPENLGLDQYVVKRYDGKRISQEREKFADEDSIFYALGECGLISFSDYIFLTTVLSTPQRNFEIAFKMFDLNGDGEVDMEEFEQVQSIIRSQTSMGMRHRDRSTTGNTLKTGFNSALTTYFFGADLKGKLTISHFLDFQRKLQHDILKLEFERHDPVNGRITERQFGSMLLAYSGVQSKKLTLMLKQLKKHFQDGEGLTFEEVESFFTFLKNINDVDTALSFYHMAGASLDKDTMQQVAKTVAKVELSDHVCDVVFALFDCDGNGELSNKEFVAIMKQRLMRGLEKPKDMGFTRLMRAMWKCAQETAWDFAMPKQ
;
A
#
# COMPACT_ATOMS: atom_id res chain seq x y z
N MET A 1 -0.27 23.03 30.74
CA MET A 1 -1.65 23.55 30.63
C MET A 1 -2.69 22.52 30.16
N ALA A 2 -2.33 21.28 29.78
CA ALA A 2 -3.32 20.27 29.37
C ALA A 2 -4.04 19.55 30.54
N PHE A 3 -3.51 19.63 31.77
CA PHE A 3 -4.10 18.98 32.96
C PHE A 3 -5.24 19.77 33.61
N GLN A 4 -5.42 21.06 33.29
CA GLN A 4 -6.52 21.88 33.80
C GLN A 4 -7.80 21.79 32.96
N LEU A 5 -7.73 21.36 31.70
CA LEU A 5 -8.93 21.18 30.85
C LEU A 5 -9.74 19.92 31.20
N SER A 6 -9.11 18.84 31.71
CA SER A 6 -9.83 17.60 32.03
C SER A 6 -10.72 17.72 33.26
N VAL A 7 -10.31 18.49 34.26
CA VAL A 7 -11.09 18.72 35.48
C VAL A 7 -12.33 19.57 35.18
N GLY A 8 -12.21 20.56 34.29
CA GLY A 8 -13.33 21.42 33.88
C GLY A 8 -14.42 20.66 33.12
N VAL A 9 -14.04 19.73 32.23
CA VAL A 9 -15.00 18.88 31.51
C VAL A 9 -15.69 17.90 32.45
N LEU A 10 -14.95 17.30 33.40
CA LEU A 10 -15.52 16.41 34.41
C LEU A 10 -16.49 17.18 35.35
N PHE A 11 -16.15 18.41 35.72
CA PHE A 11 -17.00 19.26 36.56
C PHE A 11 -18.28 19.68 35.81
N MET A 12 -18.17 20.02 34.52
CA MET A 12 -19.33 20.26 33.65
C MET A 12 -20.20 19.02 33.49
N PHE A 13 -19.60 17.82 33.41
CA PHE A 13 -20.33 16.56 33.35
C PHE A 13 -21.08 16.26 34.65
N VAL A 14 -20.45 16.50 35.81
CA VAL A 14 -21.08 16.35 37.13
C VAL A 14 -22.20 17.38 37.35
N ILE A 15 -22.01 18.62 36.88
CA ILE A 15 -23.07 19.65 36.92
C ILE A 15 -24.22 19.26 35.99
N MET A 16 -23.95 18.80 34.77
CA MET A 16 -24.99 18.33 33.86
C MET A 16 -25.76 17.14 34.44
N ILE A 17 -25.07 16.18 35.08
CA ILE A 17 -25.74 15.07 35.76
C ILE A 17 -26.58 15.58 36.94
N ARG A 18 -26.08 16.54 37.73
CA ARG A 18 -26.85 17.13 38.84
C ARG A 18 -28.06 17.91 38.35
N ILE A 19 -27.94 18.68 37.27
CA ILE A 19 -29.06 19.39 36.63
C ILE A 19 -30.05 18.37 36.07
N PHE A 20 -29.58 17.32 35.42
CA PHE A 20 -30.43 16.26 34.88
C PHE A 20 -31.18 15.53 35.99
N VAL A 21 -30.52 15.18 37.09
CA VAL A 21 -31.14 14.59 38.29
C VAL A 21 -32.13 15.55 38.95
N PHE A 22 -31.82 16.85 39.01
CA PHE A 22 -32.71 17.85 39.58
C PHE A 22 -33.96 18.08 38.72
N LEU A 23 -33.78 18.17 37.39
CA LEU A 23 -34.89 18.26 36.43
C LEU A 23 -35.73 16.97 36.45
N TYR A 24 -35.09 15.80 36.58
CA TYR A 24 -35.74 14.51 36.71
C TYR A 24 -36.56 14.39 37.99
N CYS A 25 -36.06 14.87 39.13
CA CYS A 25 -36.80 14.92 40.39
C CYS A 25 -38.00 15.87 40.31
N LYS A 26 -37.85 17.00 39.61
CA LYS A 26 -38.93 17.98 39.43
C LYS A 26 -40.02 17.47 38.47
N LEU A 27 -39.62 16.82 37.37
CA LEU A 27 -40.55 16.20 36.40
C LEU A 27 -41.27 14.97 36.99
N ALA A 28 -40.59 14.20 37.85
CA ALA A 28 -41.18 13.04 38.54
C ALA A 28 -42.21 13.42 39.61
N CYS A 29 -42.19 14.67 40.10
CA CYS A 29 -43.14 15.19 41.08
C CYS A 29 -44.43 15.70 40.42
N GLU A 30 -44.36 16.24 39.20
CA GLU A 30 -45.52 16.75 38.44
C GLU A 30 -46.20 15.70 37.55
N ILE A 31 -45.47 14.69 37.08
CA ILE A 31 -46.01 13.67 36.18
C ILE A 31 -45.84 12.31 36.87
N GLY A 32 -46.94 11.82 37.46
CA GLY A 32 -46.95 10.65 38.33
C GLY A 32 -46.10 9.48 37.85
N MET A 33 -45.50 8.78 38.81
CA MET A 33 -44.54 7.67 38.73
C MET A 33 -44.62 6.74 37.49
N LYS A 34 -45.82 6.54 36.94
CA LYS A 34 -46.05 5.76 35.70
C LYS A 34 -45.37 6.38 34.46
N ALA A 35 -45.38 7.70 34.29
CA ALA A 35 -44.77 8.34 33.11
C ALA A 35 -43.24 8.24 33.12
N VAL A 36 -42.63 8.37 34.31
CA VAL A 36 -41.19 8.24 34.52
C VAL A 36 -40.74 6.80 34.25
N LEU A 37 -41.50 5.81 34.73
CA LEU A 37 -41.22 4.40 34.48
C LEU A 37 -41.32 4.08 32.99
N THR A 38 -42.33 4.61 32.29
CA THR A 38 -42.49 4.44 30.84
C THR A 38 -41.35 5.08 30.07
N LEU A 39 -40.90 6.29 30.44
CA LEU A 39 -39.78 6.96 29.78
C LEU A 39 -38.46 6.21 29.98
N MET A 40 -38.19 5.71 31.20
CA MET A 40 -37.02 4.87 31.46
C MET A 40 -37.07 3.56 30.70
N LEU A 41 -38.24 2.91 30.61
CA LEU A 41 -38.40 1.68 29.84
C LEU A 41 -38.14 1.93 28.34
N VAL A 42 -38.64 3.04 27.80
CA VAL A 42 -38.41 3.44 26.40
C VAL A 42 -36.94 3.74 26.13
N VAL A 43 -36.25 4.42 27.04
CA VAL A 43 -34.79 4.69 26.94
C VAL A 43 -33.99 3.39 27.02
N LEU A 44 -34.34 2.47 27.93
CA LEU A 44 -33.69 1.16 28.01
C LEU A 44 -33.90 0.35 26.72
N ILE A 45 -35.14 0.33 26.19
CA ILE A 45 -35.47 -0.35 24.93
C ILE A 45 -34.69 0.27 23.77
N LEU A 46 -34.58 1.60 23.69
CA LEU A 46 -33.78 2.30 22.67
C LEU A 46 -32.29 1.96 22.76
N ILE A 47 -31.74 1.89 23.98
CA ILE A 47 -30.34 1.49 24.21
C ILE A 47 -30.14 0.02 23.76
N MET A 48 -31.04 -0.88 24.15
CA MET A 48 -30.96 -2.30 23.76
C MET A 48 -31.13 -2.51 22.25
N VAL A 49 -32.03 -1.76 21.60
CA VAL A 49 -32.20 -1.79 20.13
C VAL A 49 -30.97 -1.23 19.43
N SER A 50 -30.36 -0.16 19.94
CA SER A 50 -29.12 0.41 19.39
C SER A 50 -27.93 -0.55 19.53
N ASP A 51 -27.85 -1.27 20.65
CA ASP A 51 -26.81 -2.29 20.88
C ASP A 51 -27.03 -3.54 20.04
N ASP A 52 -28.28 -3.95 19.81
CA ASP A 52 -28.61 -5.05 18.89
C ASP A 52 -28.38 -4.68 17.43
N GLU A 53 -28.63 -3.44 17.03
CA GLU A 53 -28.26 -2.88 15.71
C GLU A 53 -26.72 -2.87 15.54
N LYS A 54 -25.97 -2.44 16.57
CA LYS A 54 -24.49 -2.51 16.58
C LYS A 54 -23.98 -3.94 16.54
N LYS A 55 -24.61 -4.88 17.26
CA LYS A 55 -24.27 -6.32 17.24
C LYS A 55 -24.64 -6.97 15.90
N LYS A 56 -25.75 -6.58 15.26
CA LYS A 56 -26.13 -7.03 13.91
C LYS A 56 -25.19 -6.47 12.85
N LYS A 57 -24.75 -5.21 12.95
CA LYS A 57 -23.70 -4.63 12.09
C LYS A 57 -22.35 -5.34 12.28
N LYS A 58 -21.94 -5.65 13.51
CA LYS A 58 -20.73 -6.45 13.79
C LYS A 58 -20.85 -7.90 13.28
N LYS A 59 -22.01 -8.54 13.39
CA LYS A 59 -22.26 -9.89 12.83
C LYS A 59 -22.28 -9.89 11.29
N LYS A 60 -22.82 -8.86 10.64
CA LYS A 60 -22.72 -8.67 9.17
C LYS A 60 -21.29 -8.42 8.69
N LYS A 61 -20.40 -7.86 9.53
CA LYS A 61 -18.98 -7.66 9.24
C LYS A 61 -18.09 -8.90 9.42
N LYS A 62 -18.60 -10.07 9.84
CA LYS A 62 -17.87 -11.33 9.63
C LYS A 62 -17.90 -11.61 8.13
N LYS A 63 -16.81 -11.24 7.42
CA LYS A 63 -16.62 -11.43 5.96
C LYS A 63 -17.29 -12.74 5.52
N GLN A 64 -18.35 -12.61 4.72
CA GLN A 64 -19.03 -13.72 4.09
C GLN A 64 -17.96 -14.57 3.39
N ARG A 65 -17.95 -15.89 3.63
CA ARG A 65 -16.94 -16.79 3.03
C ARG A 65 -16.92 -16.54 1.52
N SER A 66 -15.74 -16.26 0.97
CA SER A 66 -15.60 -15.94 -0.46
C SER A 66 -16.24 -17.02 -1.31
N GLY A 67 -17.28 -16.62 -2.07
CA GLY A 67 -18.00 -17.51 -2.95
C GLY A 67 -17.15 -17.94 -4.14
N PHE A 68 -17.63 -18.90 -4.93
CA PHE A 68 -16.96 -19.29 -6.18
C PHE A 68 -16.75 -18.09 -7.12
N ARG A 69 -17.77 -17.23 -7.24
CA ARG A 69 -17.72 -15.99 -8.02
C ARG A 69 -16.57 -15.08 -7.54
N ASP A 70 -16.47 -14.82 -6.24
CA ASP A 70 -15.43 -13.92 -5.70
C ASP A 70 -14.03 -14.44 -5.97
N ARG A 71 -13.81 -15.75 -5.83
CA ARG A 71 -12.51 -16.37 -6.13
C ARG A 71 -12.15 -16.22 -7.61
N LYS A 72 -13.11 -16.43 -8.51
CA LYS A 72 -12.89 -16.26 -9.94
C LYS A 72 -12.64 -14.80 -10.34
N VAL A 73 -13.31 -13.86 -9.68
CA VAL A 73 -13.06 -12.43 -9.86
C VAL A 73 -11.65 -12.07 -9.37
N MET A 74 -11.24 -12.50 -8.18
CA MET A 74 -9.87 -12.25 -7.67
C MET A 74 -8.79 -12.86 -8.58
N GLU A 75 -9.00 -14.08 -9.09
CA GLU A 75 -8.10 -14.70 -10.07
C GLU A 75 -8.02 -13.89 -11.38
N TYR A 76 -9.15 -13.35 -11.84
CA TYR A 76 -9.21 -12.49 -13.02
C TYR A 76 -8.46 -11.16 -12.79
N GLU A 77 -8.70 -10.50 -11.67
CA GLU A 77 -8.03 -9.25 -11.30
C GLU A 77 -6.51 -9.43 -11.14
N ASN A 78 -6.06 -10.55 -10.56
CA ASN A 78 -4.64 -10.89 -10.49
C ASN A 78 -4.01 -11.01 -11.89
N ARG A 79 -4.72 -11.59 -12.87
CA ARG A 79 -4.26 -11.63 -14.27
C ARG A 79 -4.23 -10.24 -14.90
N ILE A 80 -5.18 -9.36 -14.55
CA ILE A 80 -5.16 -7.96 -14.99
C ILE A 80 -3.88 -7.28 -14.49
N ARG A 81 -3.61 -7.31 -13.18
CA ARG A 81 -2.42 -6.69 -12.57
C ARG A 81 -1.12 -7.20 -13.19
N ALA A 82 -1.04 -8.51 -13.44
CA ALA A 82 0.17 -9.14 -13.94
C ALA A 82 0.45 -8.88 -15.43
N TYR A 83 -0.58 -8.86 -16.29
CA TYR A 83 -0.37 -8.95 -17.74
C TYR A 83 -1.06 -7.87 -18.59
N SER A 84 -1.96 -7.07 -18.01
CA SER A 84 -2.64 -6.02 -18.77
C SER A 84 -1.78 -4.77 -18.93
N THR A 85 -2.16 -3.91 -19.89
CA THR A 85 -1.53 -2.59 -20.06
C THR A 85 -1.83 -1.69 -18.85
N PRO A 86 -0.91 -0.77 -18.49
CA PRO A 86 -1.15 0.19 -17.42
C PRO A 86 -2.45 0.98 -17.60
N ASP A 87 -2.78 1.40 -18.83
CA ASP A 87 -4.06 2.07 -19.18
C ASP A 87 -5.27 1.25 -18.72
N LYS A 88 -5.28 -0.05 -19.01
CA LYS A 88 -6.39 -0.93 -18.62
C LYS A 88 -6.43 -1.15 -17.11
N ILE A 89 -5.28 -1.31 -16.45
CA ILE A 89 -5.20 -1.45 -14.99
C ILE A 89 -5.76 -0.19 -14.34
N PHE A 90 -5.36 0.99 -14.83
CA PHE A 90 -5.83 2.27 -14.32
C PHE A 90 -7.35 2.38 -14.44
N ARG A 91 -7.89 2.22 -15.66
CA ARG A 91 -9.33 2.30 -15.91
C ARG A 91 -10.16 1.27 -15.16
N TYR A 92 -9.58 0.09 -14.88
CA TYR A 92 -10.24 -0.94 -14.11
C TYR A 92 -10.39 -0.54 -12.65
N PHE A 93 -9.28 -0.18 -11.98
CA PHE A 93 -9.27 0.06 -10.54
C PHE A 93 -9.67 1.49 -10.13
N ALA A 94 -9.62 2.45 -11.05
CA ALA A 94 -10.12 3.80 -10.80
C ALA A 94 -11.62 3.77 -10.47
N THR A 95 -12.03 4.56 -9.49
CA THR A 95 -13.42 4.59 -9.02
C THR A 95 -14.11 5.91 -9.26
N LEU A 96 -13.37 6.99 -9.55
CA LEU A 96 -13.91 8.33 -9.66
C LEU A 96 -13.79 8.83 -11.10
N LYS A 97 -14.85 9.47 -11.58
CA LYS A 97 -14.84 10.26 -12.80
C LYS A 97 -15.28 11.67 -12.46
N VAL A 98 -14.36 12.62 -12.55
CA VAL A 98 -14.61 14.02 -12.24
C VAL A 98 -14.94 14.75 -13.54
N ILE A 99 -16.04 15.51 -13.54
CA ILE A 99 -16.43 16.36 -14.66
C ILE A 99 -16.12 17.80 -14.25
N SER A 100 -15.22 18.43 -15.00
CA SER A 100 -14.85 19.83 -14.88
C SER A 100 -15.98 20.74 -15.36
N GLU A 101 -15.93 22.02 -14.97
CA GLU A 101 -16.92 23.04 -15.34
C GLU A 101 -17.07 23.21 -16.85
N HIS A 102 -15.98 22.98 -17.60
CA HIS A 102 -15.96 23.07 -19.06
C HIS A 102 -16.52 21.83 -19.77
N GLY A 103 -17.06 20.87 -19.03
CA GLY A 103 -17.64 19.63 -19.57
C GLY A 103 -16.62 18.54 -19.90
N GLU A 104 -15.33 18.82 -19.71
CA GLU A 104 -14.28 17.81 -19.80
C GLU A 104 -14.37 16.85 -18.61
N SER A 105 -14.23 15.56 -18.88
CA SER A 105 -14.31 14.53 -17.84
C SER A 105 -13.02 13.75 -17.77
N GLU A 106 -12.44 13.65 -16.59
CA GLU A 106 -11.22 12.91 -16.32
C GLU A 106 -11.46 11.83 -15.26
N VAL A 107 -10.73 10.73 -15.37
CA VAL A 107 -10.85 9.57 -14.48
C VAL A 107 -9.71 9.61 -13.47
N PHE A 108 -10.04 9.42 -12.20
CA PHE A 108 -9.11 9.49 -11.08
C PHE A 108 -9.19 8.24 -10.19
N MET A 109 -8.05 7.92 -9.58
CA MET A 109 -7.92 6.96 -8.50
C MET A 109 -7.90 7.67 -7.15
N THR A 110 -8.51 7.04 -6.14
CA THR A 110 -8.19 7.37 -4.75
C THR A 110 -6.89 6.67 -4.32
N PRO A 111 -6.23 7.08 -3.23
CA PRO A 111 -5.05 6.38 -2.70
C PRO A 111 -5.35 4.90 -2.38
N GLN A 112 -6.58 4.61 -1.94
CA GLN A 112 -7.04 3.24 -1.69
C GLN A 112 -7.17 2.41 -2.98
N ASP A 113 -7.57 3.04 -4.08
CA ASP A 113 -7.64 2.38 -5.39
C ASP A 113 -6.24 2.10 -5.93
N PHE A 114 -5.29 3.03 -5.73
CA PHE A 114 -3.90 2.84 -6.08
C PHE A 114 -3.27 1.65 -5.36
N VAL A 115 -3.45 1.55 -4.03
CA VAL A 115 -2.99 0.37 -3.28
C VAL A 115 -3.69 -0.90 -3.78
N ARG A 116 -5.00 -0.84 -4.08
CA ARG A 116 -5.73 -2.00 -4.64
C ARG A 116 -5.21 -2.44 -6.02
N SER A 117 -4.75 -1.50 -6.86
CA SER A 117 -4.27 -1.82 -8.20
C SER A 117 -2.92 -2.54 -8.15
N ILE A 118 -2.12 -2.31 -7.12
CA ILE A 118 -0.84 -3.01 -6.92
C ILE A 118 -0.98 -4.30 -6.10
N THR A 119 -1.83 -4.34 -5.07
CA THR A 119 -1.94 -5.50 -4.16
C THR A 119 -2.72 -6.67 -4.78
N PRO A 120 -2.13 -7.88 -4.93
CA PRO A 120 -2.84 -9.07 -5.41
C PRO A 120 -3.86 -9.61 -4.41
N ASN A 121 -4.81 -10.42 -4.89
CA ASN A 121 -5.86 -11.08 -4.10
C ASN A 121 -6.85 -10.14 -3.42
N GLU A 122 -6.81 -8.86 -3.77
CA GLU A 122 -7.75 -7.86 -3.30
C GLU A 122 -8.82 -7.59 -4.37
N LYS A 123 -10.09 -7.77 -4.03
CA LYS A 123 -11.22 -7.57 -4.97
C LYS A 123 -11.59 -6.09 -5.06
N GLN A 124 -11.94 -5.60 -6.25
CA GLN A 124 -12.60 -4.29 -6.39
C GLN A 124 -14.02 -4.30 -5.79
N PRO A 125 -14.51 -3.18 -5.21
CA PRO A 125 -15.88 -3.11 -4.71
C PRO A 125 -16.90 -3.41 -5.80
N GLU A 126 -18.06 -3.92 -5.40
CA GLU A 126 -19.10 -4.31 -6.36
C GLU A 126 -19.66 -3.09 -7.11
N ASN A 127 -19.97 -3.29 -8.39
CA ASN A 127 -20.44 -2.25 -9.33
C ASN A 127 -19.39 -1.17 -9.66
N LEU A 128 -18.14 -1.39 -9.24
CA LEU A 128 -16.97 -0.64 -9.67
C LEU A 128 -16.05 -1.65 -10.39
N GLY A 129 -15.56 -1.27 -11.56
CA GLY A 129 -14.82 -2.16 -12.44
C GLY A 129 -14.46 -1.42 -13.72
N LEU A 130 -14.16 -2.16 -14.78
CA LEU A 130 -13.77 -1.53 -16.04
C LEU A 130 -14.82 -0.52 -16.52
N ASP A 131 -14.41 0.73 -16.61
CA ASP A 131 -15.22 1.86 -17.09
C ASP A 131 -16.50 2.13 -16.27
N GLN A 132 -16.53 1.68 -15.01
CA GLN A 132 -17.64 1.90 -14.09
C GLN A 132 -17.17 2.79 -12.94
N TYR A 133 -17.59 4.06 -12.98
CA TYR A 133 -17.10 5.10 -12.08
C TYR A 133 -18.25 5.77 -11.32
N VAL A 134 -17.95 6.21 -10.12
CA VAL A 134 -18.75 7.20 -9.40
C VAL A 134 -18.46 8.56 -10.00
N VAL A 135 -19.47 9.15 -10.63
CA VAL A 135 -19.35 10.46 -11.28
C VAL A 135 -19.49 11.55 -10.23
N LYS A 136 -18.47 12.40 -10.10
CA LYS A 136 -18.50 13.62 -9.27
C LYS A 136 -18.46 14.85 -10.16
N ARG A 137 -19.38 15.77 -9.92
CA ARG A 137 -19.45 17.08 -10.62
C ARG A 137 -19.07 18.16 -9.62
N TYR A 138 -18.06 18.95 -9.95
CA TYR A 138 -17.72 20.13 -9.16
C TYR A 138 -18.24 21.36 -9.91
N ASP A 139 -19.30 21.97 -9.37
CA ASP A 139 -19.83 23.24 -9.90
C ASP A 139 -19.08 24.41 -9.25
N GLY A 140 -18.44 25.26 -10.04
CA GLY A 140 -17.55 26.37 -9.66
C GLY A 140 -17.93 27.27 -8.49
N LYS A 141 -19.22 27.31 -8.16
CA LYS A 141 -19.76 28.15 -7.09
C LYS A 141 -19.59 27.59 -5.67
N ARG A 142 -19.17 26.32 -5.50
CA ARG A 142 -18.97 25.68 -4.18
C ARG A 142 -17.52 25.22 -3.90
N ILE A 143 -16.57 25.57 -4.76
CA ILE A 143 -15.37 24.74 -5.01
C ILE A 143 -14.21 24.86 -4.02
N SER A 144 -14.10 25.88 -3.18
CA SER A 144 -12.89 26.03 -2.33
C SER A 144 -13.00 25.51 -0.90
N GLN A 145 -14.21 25.32 -0.34
CA GLN A 145 -14.37 25.05 1.09
C GLN A 145 -14.77 23.61 1.47
N GLU A 146 -15.28 22.79 0.53
CA GLU A 146 -15.78 21.44 0.81
C GLU A 146 -15.40 20.40 -0.26
N ARG A 147 -14.19 20.46 -0.82
CA ARG A 147 -13.69 19.28 -1.57
C ARG A 147 -13.42 18.16 -0.57
N GLU A 148 -14.03 17.00 -0.81
CA GLU A 148 -13.78 15.80 -0.01
C GLU A 148 -12.29 15.48 -0.02
N LYS A 149 -11.67 15.40 1.16
CA LYS A 149 -10.25 15.07 1.30
C LYS A 149 -10.13 13.55 1.20
N PHE A 150 -9.41 13.05 0.19
CA PHE A 150 -9.19 11.62 -0.03
C PHE A 150 -7.89 11.10 0.58
N ALA A 151 -7.05 12.01 1.08
CA ALA A 151 -5.80 11.73 1.75
C ALA A 151 -5.64 12.64 2.97
N ASP A 152 -4.91 12.16 3.98
CA ASP A 152 -4.46 12.98 5.12
C ASP A 152 -3.52 14.09 4.62
N GLU A 153 -3.53 15.25 5.26
CA GLU A 153 -2.70 16.40 4.86
C GLU A 153 -1.19 16.10 4.90
N ASP A 154 -0.78 15.23 5.82
CA ASP A 154 0.61 14.76 5.96
C ASP A 154 0.98 13.68 4.93
N SER A 155 0.00 13.17 4.16
CA SER A 155 0.26 12.13 3.18
C SER A 155 0.84 12.69 1.90
N ILE A 156 1.75 11.94 1.28
CA ILE A 156 2.29 12.25 -0.04
C ILE A 156 1.19 12.34 -1.11
N PHE A 157 0.08 11.62 -0.93
CA PHE A 157 -1.03 11.68 -1.87
C PHE A 157 -1.72 13.05 -1.84
N TYR A 158 -1.69 13.77 -0.72
CA TYR A 158 -2.22 15.13 -0.64
C TYR A 158 -1.33 16.15 -1.37
N ALA A 159 -0.03 15.87 -1.49
CA ALA A 159 0.88 16.64 -2.34
C ALA A 159 0.62 16.40 -3.84
N LEU A 160 -0.02 15.28 -4.20
CA LEU A 160 -0.64 15.11 -5.52
C LEU A 160 -1.87 16.03 -5.56
N GLY A 161 -2.01 16.77 -6.66
CA GLY A 161 -3.05 17.79 -6.79
C GLY A 161 -4.46 17.25 -6.55
N GLU A 162 -5.40 18.17 -6.36
CA GLU A 162 -6.84 17.84 -6.23
C GLU A 162 -7.24 17.02 -4.99
N CYS A 163 -6.68 17.35 -3.82
CA CYS A 163 -7.12 16.82 -2.52
C CYS A 163 -6.91 15.29 -2.34
N GLY A 164 -5.86 14.72 -2.95
CA GLY A 164 -5.52 13.31 -2.81
C GLY A 164 -5.85 12.43 -4.00
N LEU A 165 -6.35 13.00 -5.10
CA LEU A 165 -6.70 12.24 -6.30
C LEU A 165 -5.46 11.96 -7.16
N ILE A 166 -5.45 10.78 -7.78
CA ILE A 166 -4.34 10.29 -8.57
C ILE A 166 -4.81 10.20 -10.02
N SER A 167 -4.22 11.04 -10.89
CA SER A 167 -4.47 10.99 -12.32
C SER A 167 -3.75 9.80 -12.98
N PHE A 168 -3.98 9.59 -14.28
CA PHE A 168 -3.27 8.55 -15.01
C PHE A 168 -1.76 8.81 -15.09
N SER A 169 -1.32 10.06 -15.27
CA SER A 169 0.10 10.40 -15.33
C SER A 169 0.77 10.19 -13.96
N ASP A 170 0.11 10.57 -12.87
CA ASP A 170 0.56 10.31 -11.50
C ASP A 170 0.68 8.82 -11.24
N TYR A 171 -0.32 8.03 -11.66
CA TYR A 171 -0.31 6.58 -11.51
C TYR A 171 0.95 5.95 -12.13
N ILE A 172 1.31 6.36 -13.36
CA ILE A 172 2.52 5.88 -14.03
C ILE A 172 3.76 6.32 -13.26
N PHE A 173 3.85 7.59 -12.87
CA PHE A 173 4.98 8.12 -12.13
C PHE A 173 5.19 7.39 -10.79
N LEU A 174 4.16 7.32 -9.95
CA LEU A 174 4.22 6.64 -8.65
C LEU A 174 4.60 5.17 -8.78
N THR A 175 4.05 4.48 -9.79
CA THR A 175 4.40 3.07 -10.02
C THR A 175 5.85 2.92 -10.46
N THR A 176 6.36 3.82 -11.31
CA THR A 176 7.78 3.86 -11.70
C THR A 176 8.67 4.08 -10.48
N VAL A 177 8.38 5.09 -9.65
CA VAL A 177 9.13 5.39 -8.43
C VAL A 177 9.10 4.21 -7.44
N LEU A 178 7.97 3.51 -7.33
CA LEU A 178 7.83 2.37 -6.44
C LEU A 178 8.60 1.12 -6.90
N SER A 179 8.73 0.93 -8.21
CA SER A 179 9.36 -0.24 -8.82
C SER A 179 10.87 -0.10 -9.01
N THR A 180 11.41 1.10 -8.90
CA THR A 180 12.82 1.40 -9.17
C THR A 180 13.62 1.50 -7.86
N PRO A 181 14.72 0.75 -7.70
CA PRO A 181 15.61 0.86 -6.53
C PRO A 181 16.23 2.26 -6.39
N GLN A 182 16.52 2.67 -5.15
CA GLN A 182 17.16 3.97 -4.84
C GLN A 182 18.46 4.18 -5.63
N ARG A 183 19.28 3.14 -5.74
CA ARG A 183 20.55 3.17 -6.45
C ARG A 183 20.42 3.61 -7.92
N ASN A 184 19.35 3.20 -8.59
CA ASN A 184 19.13 3.57 -9.99
C ASN A 184 18.82 5.07 -10.12
N PHE A 185 18.10 5.65 -9.15
CA PHE A 185 17.89 7.09 -9.09
C PHE A 185 19.15 7.86 -8.76
N GLU A 186 19.97 7.39 -7.82
CA GLU A 186 21.28 8.01 -7.55
C GLU A 186 22.17 8.08 -8.79
N ILE A 187 22.23 6.98 -9.57
CA ILE A 187 23.01 6.92 -10.80
C ILE A 187 22.40 7.86 -11.84
N ALA A 188 21.08 7.83 -12.03
CA ALA A 188 20.42 8.68 -13.03
C ALA A 188 20.60 10.16 -12.72
N PHE A 189 20.38 10.60 -11.48
CA PHE A 189 20.60 12.00 -11.09
C PHE A 189 22.05 12.42 -11.35
N LYS A 190 23.04 11.59 -11.01
CA LYS A 190 24.46 11.88 -11.28
C LYS A 190 24.84 11.86 -12.76
N MET A 191 24.08 11.16 -13.61
CA MET A 191 24.37 11.03 -15.04
C MET A 191 23.73 12.16 -15.85
N PHE A 192 22.59 12.69 -15.39
CA PHE A 192 21.80 13.73 -16.05
C PHE A 192 22.01 15.13 -15.47
N ASP A 193 22.66 15.25 -14.32
CA ASP A 193 23.19 16.50 -13.78
C ASP A 193 24.36 16.98 -14.68
N LEU A 194 24.04 17.86 -15.64
CA LEU A 194 24.98 18.34 -16.67
C LEU A 194 26.04 19.30 -16.12
N ASN A 195 25.70 20.00 -15.04
CA ASN A 195 26.53 21.00 -14.37
C ASN A 195 27.31 20.43 -13.16
N GLY A 196 27.02 19.20 -12.75
CA GLY A 196 27.71 18.48 -11.68
C GLY A 196 27.48 19.07 -10.28
N ASP A 197 26.40 19.83 -10.08
CA ASP A 197 26.11 20.46 -8.79
C ASP A 197 25.28 19.58 -7.83
N GLY A 198 24.91 18.39 -8.27
CA GLY A 198 24.12 17.42 -7.52
C GLY A 198 22.62 17.71 -7.51
N GLU A 199 22.17 18.67 -8.33
CA GLU A 199 20.78 19.10 -8.46
C GLU A 199 20.30 18.93 -9.90
N VAL A 200 19.02 18.61 -10.07
CA VAL A 200 18.41 18.34 -11.38
C VAL A 200 17.28 19.33 -11.60
N ASP A 201 17.26 20.00 -12.74
CA ASP A 201 16.16 20.90 -13.12
C ASP A 201 14.94 20.14 -13.67
N MET A 202 13.88 20.85 -14.04
CA MET A 202 12.65 20.23 -14.53
C MET A 202 12.87 19.45 -15.84
N GLU A 203 13.66 19.98 -16.77
CA GLU A 203 13.87 19.37 -18.09
C GLU A 203 14.75 18.13 -17.98
N GLU A 204 15.80 18.19 -17.16
CA GLU A 204 16.67 17.05 -16.84
C GLU A 204 15.90 15.97 -16.09
N PHE A 205 15.01 16.35 -15.16
CA PHE A 205 14.19 15.40 -14.43
C PHE A 205 13.19 14.66 -15.33
N GLU A 206 12.62 15.33 -16.34
CA GLU A 206 11.78 14.67 -17.34
C GLU A 206 12.56 13.60 -18.13
N GLN A 207 13.84 13.84 -18.43
CA GLN A 207 14.72 12.86 -19.06
C GLN A 207 14.97 11.66 -18.14
N VAL A 208 15.32 11.92 -16.87
CA VAL A 208 15.49 10.88 -15.84
C VAL A 208 14.25 10.01 -15.74
N GLN A 209 13.07 10.64 -15.62
CA GLN A 209 11.80 9.94 -15.54
C GLN A 209 11.53 9.10 -16.79
N SER A 210 11.77 9.65 -17.98
CA SER A 210 11.57 8.96 -19.25
C SER A 210 12.42 7.69 -19.36
N ILE A 211 13.70 7.80 -18.99
CA ILE A 211 14.66 6.69 -19.05
C ILE A 211 14.33 5.62 -18.03
N ILE A 212 14.13 5.99 -16.77
CA ILE A 212 13.77 5.02 -15.73
C ILE A 212 12.45 4.34 -16.08
N ARG A 213 11.43 5.09 -16.54
CA ARG A 213 10.16 4.53 -16.99
C ARG A 213 10.36 3.50 -18.09
N SER A 214 11.22 3.77 -19.07
CA SER A 214 11.54 2.85 -20.17
C SER A 214 12.17 1.52 -19.73
N GLN A 215 12.78 1.49 -18.53
CA GLN A 215 13.35 0.26 -17.94
C GLN A 215 12.31 -0.53 -17.14
N THR A 216 11.24 0.10 -16.68
CA THR A 216 10.20 -0.58 -15.90
C THR A 216 9.25 -1.41 -16.77
N SER A 217 8.71 -2.51 -16.22
CA SER A 217 7.71 -3.33 -16.91
C SER A 217 6.43 -2.55 -17.25
N MET A 218 6.10 -1.52 -16.45
CA MET A 218 4.93 -0.67 -16.64
C MET A 218 5.16 0.34 -17.77
N GLY A 219 6.31 1.00 -17.81
CA GLY A 219 6.62 1.94 -18.87
C GLY A 219 6.77 1.28 -20.24
N MET A 220 7.45 0.12 -20.34
CA MET A 220 7.61 -0.61 -21.62
C MET A 220 6.29 -1.08 -22.24
N ARG A 221 5.26 -1.33 -21.41
CA ARG A 221 3.92 -1.73 -21.86
C ARG A 221 2.97 -0.56 -22.07
N HIS A 222 3.35 0.63 -21.61
CA HIS A 222 2.56 1.82 -21.82
C HIS A 222 2.61 2.22 -23.29
N ARG A 223 1.46 2.55 -23.85
CA ARG A 223 1.32 3.18 -25.16
C ARG A 223 0.20 4.20 -25.04
N ASP A 224 0.46 5.41 -25.48
CA ASP A 224 -0.53 6.48 -25.40
C ASP A 224 -1.78 6.10 -26.19
N ARG A 225 -2.92 6.26 -25.54
CA ARG A 225 -4.21 5.95 -26.11
C ARG A 225 -5.09 7.19 -26.05
N SER A 226 -5.04 7.99 -27.11
CA SER A 226 -5.85 9.21 -27.23
C SER A 226 -7.35 8.95 -27.09
N THR A 227 -7.84 7.78 -27.52
CA THR A 227 -9.26 7.39 -27.40
C THR A 227 -9.75 7.31 -25.95
N THR A 228 -8.88 7.02 -24.99
CA THR A 228 -9.25 6.92 -23.56
C THR A 228 -8.93 8.19 -22.78
N GLY A 229 -8.26 9.17 -23.40
CA GLY A 229 -7.74 10.35 -22.71
C GLY A 229 -6.49 10.09 -21.85
N ASN A 230 -6.14 8.81 -21.64
CA ASN A 230 -5.00 8.38 -20.84
C ASN A 230 -3.72 8.47 -21.67
N THR A 231 -3.30 9.69 -21.96
CA THR A 231 -2.05 10.00 -22.65
C THR A 231 -1.07 10.58 -21.66
N LEU A 232 0.17 10.10 -21.69
CA LEU A 232 1.27 10.74 -21.00
C LEU A 232 1.73 11.93 -21.86
N LYS A 233 0.90 12.97 -22.00
CA LYS A 233 1.36 14.18 -22.70
C LYS A 233 2.57 14.73 -21.95
N THR A 234 3.52 15.27 -22.71
CA THR A 234 4.72 15.93 -22.20
C THR A 234 4.30 16.98 -21.17
N GLY A 235 4.71 16.78 -19.93
CA GLY A 235 4.18 17.54 -18.79
C GLY A 235 3.91 16.63 -17.60
N PHE A 236 4.81 16.70 -16.63
CA PHE A 236 4.59 16.20 -15.29
C PHE A 236 3.35 16.88 -14.66
N ASN A 237 2.60 16.21 -13.76
CA ASN A 237 1.41 16.83 -13.15
C ASN A 237 1.80 18.16 -12.48
N SER A 238 1.05 19.22 -12.76
CA SER A 238 1.26 20.57 -12.21
C SER A 238 1.43 20.59 -10.70
N ALA A 239 0.84 19.67 -9.96
CA ALA A 239 0.98 19.62 -8.50
C ALA A 239 2.31 19.01 -8.05
N LEU A 240 2.73 17.91 -8.68
CA LEU A 240 4.03 17.30 -8.39
C LEU A 240 5.20 18.14 -8.91
N THR A 241 5.04 18.85 -10.04
CA THR A 241 6.07 19.80 -10.51
C THR A 241 6.25 20.91 -9.48
N THR A 242 5.14 21.46 -8.99
CA THR A 242 5.16 22.50 -7.96
C THR A 242 5.77 21.99 -6.65
N TYR A 243 5.52 20.72 -6.29
CA TYR A 243 6.12 20.10 -5.10
C TYR A 243 7.65 19.99 -5.19
N PHE A 244 8.20 19.64 -6.36
CA PHE A 244 9.65 19.48 -6.52
C PHE A 244 10.39 20.77 -6.89
N PHE A 245 9.79 21.62 -7.74
CA PHE A 245 10.46 22.77 -8.36
C PHE A 245 9.88 24.12 -7.94
N GLY A 246 8.91 24.14 -7.03
CA GLY A 246 8.24 25.36 -6.58
C GLY A 246 7.21 25.89 -7.58
N ALA A 247 6.46 26.92 -7.17
CA ALA A 247 5.37 27.50 -7.98
C ALA A 247 5.88 28.23 -9.23
N ASP A 248 7.15 28.65 -9.24
CA ASP A 248 7.81 29.30 -10.36
C ASP A 248 8.48 28.31 -11.32
N LEU A 249 8.51 27.01 -10.97
CA LEU A 249 9.12 25.91 -11.75
C LEU A 249 10.62 26.11 -12.03
N LYS A 250 11.29 26.98 -11.26
CA LYS A 250 12.73 27.29 -11.41
C LYS A 250 13.57 26.70 -10.30
N GLY A 251 12.94 26.13 -9.27
CA GLY A 251 13.64 25.38 -8.25
C GLY A 251 14.40 24.20 -8.87
N LYS A 252 15.42 23.74 -8.15
CA LYS A 252 16.18 22.55 -8.52
C LYS A 252 15.90 21.43 -7.53
N LEU A 253 15.91 20.19 -8.01
CA LEU A 253 15.62 19.01 -7.21
C LEU A 253 16.91 18.28 -6.83
N THR A 254 17.18 18.20 -5.53
CA THR A 254 18.28 17.38 -5.01
C THR A 254 17.89 15.91 -4.95
N ILE A 255 18.89 15.03 -5.12
CA ILE A 255 18.69 13.58 -4.98
C ILE A 255 18.18 13.21 -3.57
N SER A 256 18.66 13.87 -2.52
CA SER A 256 18.22 13.59 -1.15
C SER A 256 16.73 13.87 -0.96
N HIS A 257 16.25 15.01 -1.45
CA HIS A 257 14.84 15.35 -1.40
C HIS A 257 13.97 14.34 -2.18
N PHE A 258 14.44 13.90 -3.34
CA PHE A 258 13.74 12.89 -4.13
C PHE A 258 13.70 11.50 -3.45
N LEU A 259 14.81 11.07 -2.84
CA LEU A 259 14.86 9.80 -2.09
C LEU A 259 13.99 9.85 -0.83
N ASP A 260 13.88 11.01 -0.19
CA ASP A 260 12.95 11.22 0.93
C ASP A 260 11.49 11.17 0.46
N PHE A 261 11.16 11.75 -0.71
CA PHE A 261 9.85 11.58 -1.35
C PHE A 261 9.54 10.09 -1.59
N GLN A 262 10.49 9.33 -2.17
CA GLN A 262 10.31 7.89 -2.40
C GLN A 262 10.09 7.13 -1.08
N ARG A 263 10.83 7.48 -0.02
CA ARG A 263 10.71 6.85 1.30
C ARG A 263 9.33 7.12 1.91
N LYS A 264 8.86 8.37 1.87
CA LYS A 264 7.51 8.76 2.33
C LYS A 264 6.41 8.05 1.53
N LEU A 265 6.54 7.96 0.21
CA LEU A 265 5.60 7.22 -0.62
C LEU A 265 5.51 5.74 -0.24
N GLN A 266 6.65 5.09 -0.03
CA GLN A 266 6.65 3.68 0.41
C GLN A 266 6.01 3.50 1.79
N HIS A 267 6.25 4.43 2.71
CA HIS A 267 5.67 4.44 4.04
C HIS A 267 4.14 4.61 3.98
N ASP A 268 3.64 5.60 3.24
CA ASP A 268 2.21 5.87 3.12
C ASP A 268 1.46 4.71 2.45
N ILE A 269 2.05 4.10 1.42
CA ILE A 269 1.50 2.88 0.81
C ILE A 269 1.42 1.74 1.85
N LEU A 270 2.46 1.56 2.66
CA LEU A 270 2.46 0.54 3.71
C LEU A 270 1.41 0.83 4.79
N LYS A 271 1.25 2.10 5.19
CA LYS A 271 0.20 2.55 6.11
C LYS A 271 -1.20 2.26 5.56
N LEU A 272 -1.44 2.59 4.30
CA LEU A 272 -2.71 2.27 3.63
C LEU A 272 -2.95 0.76 3.51
N GLU A 273 -1.92 -0.04 3.21
CA GLU A 273 -2.01 -1.51 3.24
C GLU A 273 -2.37 -2.04 4.64
N PHE A 274 -1.79 -1.46 5.70
CA PHE A 274 -2.07 -1.81 7.10
C PHE A 274 -3.50 -1.43 7.52
N GLU A 275 -3.92 -0.20 7.28
CA GLU A 275 -5.25 0.30 7.64
C GLU A 275 -6.37 -0.48 6.96
N ARG A 276 -6.12 -0.94 5.73
CA ARG A 276 -7.06 -1.77 4.97
C ARG A 276 -7.39 -3.10 5.63
N HIS A 277 -6.55 -3.60 6.54
CA HIS A 277 -6.85 -4.79 7.32
C HIS A 277 -7.83 -4.53 8.49
N ASP A 278 -8.37 -3.31 8.62
CA ASP A 278 -9.27 -2.89 9.70
C ASP A 278 -8.64 -3.17 11.09
N PRO A 279 -7.49 -2.54 11.43
CA PRO A 279 -6.82 -2.78 12.70
C PRO A 279 -7.74 -2.45 13.87
N VAL A 280 -7.80 -3.35 14.86
CA VAL A 280 -8.59 -3.16 16.09
C VAL A 280 -7.66 -2.60 17.14
N ASN A 281 -7.97 -1.42 17.69
CA ASN A 281 -7.09 -0.68 18.61
C ASN A 281 -5.68 -0.47 18.06
N GLY A 282 -5.55 -0.22 16.76
CA GLY A 282 -4.25 -0.01 16.10
C GLY A 282 -3.44 -1.29 15.88
N ARG A 283 -4.02 -2.48 16.08
CA ARG A 283 -3.34 -3.77 15.90
C ARG A 283 -4.01 -4.62 14.82
N ILE A 284 -3.20 -5.28 13.99
CA ILE A 284 -3.64 -6.31 13.04
C ILE A 284 -3.37 -7.70 13.60
N THR A 285 -4.19 -8.68 13.21
CA THR A 285 -3.96 -10.08 13.59
C THR A 285 -2.72 -10.65 12.89
N GLU A 286 -2.09 -11.65 13.50
CA GLU A 286 -0.92 -12.37 12.96
C GLU A 286 -1.25 -12.97 11.59
N ARG A 287 -2.47 -13.49 11.42
CA ARG A 287 -2.96 -13.99 10.13
C ARG A 287 -3.02 -12.89 9.06
N GLN A 288 -3.44 -11.68 9.42
CA GLN A 288 -3.47 -10.56 8.48
C GLN A 288 -2.05 -10.13 8.11
N PHE A 289 -1.15 -10.04 9.09
CA PHE A 289 0.26 -9.75 8.86
C PHE A 289 0.92 -10.80 7.95
N GLY A 290 0.73 -12.09 8.20
CA GLY A 290 1.23 -13.16 7.34
C GLY A 290 0.64 -13.11 5.92
N SER A 291 -0.65 -12.75 5.78
CA SER A 291 -1.28 -12.54 4.47
C SER A 291 -0.68 -11.35 3.74
N MET A 292 -0.34 -10.28 4.46
CA MET A 292 0.33 -9.11 3.92
C MET A 292 1.73 -9.49 3.43
N LEU A 293 2.57 -10.15 4.24
CA LEU A 293 3.90 -10.61 3.83
C LEU A 293 3.87 -11.47 2.56
N LEU A 294 2.88 -12.36 2.45
CA LEU A 294 2.78 -13.29 1.33
C LEU A 294 2.01 -12.76 0.12
N ALA A 295 1.44 -11.55 0.15
CA ALA A 295 0.55 -11.04 -0.91
C ALA A 295 1.19 -11.07 -2.31
N TYR A 296 2.49 -10.73 -2.39
CA TYR A 296 3.23 -10.65 -3.64
C TYR A 296 4.14 -11.85 -3.91
N SER A 297 4.18 -12.83 -3.01
CA SER A 297 5.09 -13.99 -3.05
C SER A 297 4.92 -14.89 -4.28
N GLY A 298 3.78 -14.82 -4.97
CA GLY A 298 3.45 -15.76 -6.05
C GLY A 298 3.27 -17.20 -5.57
N VAL A 299 3.24 -17.42 -4.25
CA VAL A 299 3.00 -18.71 -3.63
C VAL A 299 1.61 -19.21 -4.06
N GLN A 300 1.54 -20.50 -4.37
CA GLN A 300 0.28 -21.14 -4.76
C GLN A 300 -0.77 -20.94 -3.66
N SER A 301 -1.99 -20.56 -4.06
CA SER A 301 -3.10 -20.26 -3.15
C SER A 301 -3.39 -21.37 -2.14
N LYS A 302 -3.11 -22.63 -2.49
CA LYS A 302 -3.23 -23.79 -1.60
C LYS A 302 -2.20 -23.77 -0.46
N LYS A 303 -0.89 -23.60 -0.76
CA LYS A 303 0.19 -23.51 0.26
C LYS A 303 -0.04 -22.31 1.18
N LEU A 304 -0.37 -21.15 0.58
CA LEU A 304 -0.73 -19.94 1.33
C LEU A 304 -1.86 -20.17 2.33
N THR A 305 -2.94 -20.83 1.91
CA THR A 305 -4.10 -21.09 2.78
C THR A 305 -3.75 -22.02 3.94
N LEU A 306 -2.82 -22.97 3.75
CA LEU A 306 -2.35 -23.86 4.81
C LEU A 306 -1.49 -23.11 5.83
N MET A 307 -0.50 -22.34 5.37
CA MET A 307 0.37 -21.54 6.22
C MET A 307 -0.46 -20.56 7.08
N LEU A 308 -1.42 -19.85 6.48
CA LEU A 308 -2.29 -18.92 7.22
C LEU A 308 -3.25 -19.62 8.20
N LYS A 309 -3.60 -20.89 7.96
CA LYS A 309 -4.40 -21.69 8.90
C LYS A 309 -3.55 -22.17 10.08
N GLN A 310 -2.31 -22.60 9.82
CA GLN A 310 -1.36 -22.98 10.86
C GLN A 310 -1.05 -21.80 11.76
N LEU A 311 -0.79 -20.62 11.18
CA LEU A 311 -0.52 -19.41 11.94
C LEU A 311 -1.70 -19.03 12.85
N LYS A 312 -2.94 -19.12 12.35
CA LYS A 312 -4.14 -18.90 13.18
C LYS A 312 -4.28 -19.94 14.31
N LYS A 313 -3.82 -21.18 14.12
CA LYS A 313 -3.87 -22.23 15.14
C LYS A 313 -2.79 -22.03 16.21
N HIS A 314 -1.63 -21.52 15.80
CA HIS A 314 -0.50 -21.23 16.68
C HIS A 314 -0.78 -20.01 17.56
N PHE A 315 -1.40 -18.97 17.00
CA PHE A 315 -1.76 -17.73 17.71
C PHE A 315 -3.28 -17.60 17.85
N GLN A 316 -3.89 -18.36 18.77
CA GLN A 316 -5.35 -18.31 19.00
C GLN A 316 -5.77 -17.06 19.78
N ASP A 317 -4.98 -16.66 20.77
CA ASP A 317 -5.14 -15.44 21.59
C ASP A 317 -3.93 -14.51 21.36
N GLY A 318 -3.63 -14.23 20.09
CA GLY A 318 -2.51 -13.37 19.71
C GLY A 318 -2.71 -11.91 20.14
N GLU A 319 -1.63 -11.26 20.55
CA GLU A 319 -1.62 -9.86 20.97
C GLU A 319 -1.85 -8.89 19.80
N GLY A 320 -1.67 -9.37 18.56
CA GLY A 320 -1.70 -8.56 17.34
C GLY A 320 -0.49 -7.65 17.21
N LEU A 321 -0.22 -7.22 15.97
CA LEU A 321 0.94 -6.40 15.63
C LEU A 321 0.54 -4.95 15.42
N THR A 322 1.32 -4.03 15.97
CA THR A 322 1.20 -2.59 15.75
C THR A 322 1.78 -2.17 14.41
N PHE A 323 1.48 -0.95 13.95
CA PHE A 323 2.05 -0.41 12.72
C PHE A 323 3.57 -0.24 12.81
N GLU A 324 4.11 0.21 13.95
CA GLU A 324 5.55 0.43 14.16
C GLU A 324 6.35 -0.87 14.05
N GLU A 325 5.83 -1.96 14.59
CA GLU A 325 6.43 -3.30 14.48
C GLU A 325 6.47 -3.78 13.03
N VAL A 326 5.36 -3.58 12.30
CA VAL A 326 5.27 -3.90 10.88
C VAL A 326 6.27 -3.05 10.09
N GLU A 327 6.30 -1.74 10.32
CA GLU A 327 7.20 -0.81 9.63
C GLU A 327 8.67 -1.17 9.86
N SER A 328 9.02 -1.50 11.10
CA SER A 328 10.37 -1.95 11.47
C SER A 328 10.77 -3.20 10.68
N PHE A 329 9.86 -4.18 10.58
CA PHE A 329 10.10 -5.37 9.77
C PHE A 329 10.26 -5.05 8.28
N PHE A 330 9.44 -4.16 7.72
CA PHE A 330 9.57 -3.75 6.32
C PHE A 330 10.85 -2.94 6.07
N THR A 331 11.35 -2.20 7.06
CA THR A 331 12.65 -1.52 6.99
C THR A 331 13.79 -2.52 6.98
N PHE A 332 13.70 -3.58 7.79
CA PHE A 332 14.62 -4.73 7.69
C PHE A 332 14.61 -5.36 6.28
N LEU A 333 13.43 -5.55 5.67
CA LEU A 333 13.32 -6.09 4.31
C LEU A 333 13.93 -5.20 3.23
N LYS A 334 14.04 -3.88 3.42
CA LYS A 334 14.72 -2.99 2.44
C LYS A 334 16.19 -3.38 2.26
N ASN A 335 16.82 -3.92 3.30
CA ASN A 335 18.21 -4.36 3.30
C ASN A 335 18.34 -5.88 3.10
N ILE A 336 17.34 -6.53 2.48
CA ILE A 336 17.30 -8.00 2.34
C ILE A 336 18.51 -8.59 1.59
N ASN A 337 19.13 -7.84 0.69
CA ASN A 337 20.33 -8.29 -0.03
C ASN A 337 21.55 -8.43 0.90
N ASP A 338 21.70 -7.49 1.84
CA ASP A 338 22.78 -7.53 2.81
C ASP A 338 22.48 -8.57 3.90
N VAL A 339 21.21 -8.69 4.28
CA VAL A 339 20.72 -9.74 5.20
C VAL A 339 20.94 -11.14 4.63
N ASP A 340 20.67 -11.36 3.33
CA ASP A 340 20.92 -12.63 2.63
C ASP A 340 22.40 -13.04 2.75
N THR A 341 23.30 -12.08 2.53
CA THR A 341 24.75 -12.26 2.67
C THR A 341 25.13 -12.61 4.11
N ALA A 342 24.59 -11.87 5.09
CA ALA A 342 24.86 -12.11 6.51
C ALA A 342 24.35 -13.49 6.96
N LEU A 343 23.10 -13.85 6.64
CA LEU A 343 22.53 -15.16 6.98
C LEU A 343 23.30 -16.30 6.30
N SER A 344 23.81 -16.08 5.08
CA SER A 344 24.69 -17.04 4.41
C SER A 344 26.02 -17.24 5.15
N PHE A 345 26.58 -16.20 5.77
CA PHE A 345 27.77 -16.32 6.61
C PHE A 345 27.52 -17.17 7.86
N TYR A 346 26.39 -16.96 8.55
CA TYR A 346 26.00 -17.80 9.70
C TYR A 346 25.83 -19.27 9.31
N HIS A 347 25.15 -19.53 8.18
CA HIS A 347 25.00 -20.89 7.66
C HIS A 347 26.34 -21.54 7.28
N MET A 348 27.27 -20.80 6.65
CA MET A 348 28.61 -21.31 6.34
C MET A 348 29.46 -21.56 7.59
N ALA A 349 29.23 -20.80 8.67
CA ALA A 349 29.88 -21.01 9.96
C ALA A 349 29.29 -22.19 10.76
N GLY A 350 28.24 -22.83 10.25
CA GLY A 350 27.55 -23.93 10.93
C GLY A 350 26.64 -23.49 12.08
N ALA A 351 26.27 -22.21 12.16
CA ALA A 351 25.32 -21.71 13.13
C ALA A 351 23.87 -21.95 12.65
N SER A 352 22.99 -22.32 13.59
CA SER A 352 21.55 -22.44 13.33
C SER A 352 20.94 -21.07 13.07
N LEU A 353 20.02 -20.98 12.10
CA LEU A 353 19.27 -19.76 11.78
C LEU A 353 18.01 -19.68 12.65
N ASP A 354 18.22 -19.39 13.92
CA ASP A 354 17.19 -19.21 14.94
C ASP A 354 16.68 -17.75 15.04
N LYS A 355 15.76 -17.50 15.98
CA LYS A 355 15.17 -16.18 16.20
C LYS A 355 16.20 -15.16 16.66
N ASP A 356 17.10 -15.56 17.56
CA ASP A 356 18.12 -14.70 18.16
C ASP A 356 19.13 -14.25 17.10
N THR A 357 19.56 -15.15 16.21
CA THR A 357 20.42 -14.79 15.07
C THR A 357 19.71 -13.83 14.11
N MET A 358 18.41 -14.02 13.83
CA MET A 358 17.66 -13.08 12.98
C MET A 358 17.59 -11.68 13.61
N GLN A 359 17.33 -11.58 14.91
CA GLN A 359 17.33 -10.30 15.64
C GLN A 359 18.72 -9.65 15.62
N GLN A 360 19.77 -10.44 15.83
CA GLN A 360 21.14 -9.94 15.79
C GLN A 360 21.52 -9.43 14.41
N VAL A 361 21.11 -10.12 13.34
CA VAL A 361 21.31 -9.68 11.96
C VAL A 361 20.52 -8.41 11.68
N ALA A 362 19.26 -8.33 12.12
CA ALA A 362 18.44 -7.12 11.95
C ALA A 362 19.08 -5.90 12.63
N LYS A 363 19.58 -6.06 13.85
CA LYS A 363 20.24 -4.99 14.62
C LYS A 363 21.58 -4.57 14.00
N THR A 364 22.37 -5.53 13.54
CA THR A 364 23.73 -5.27 13.04
C THR A 364 23.74 -4.76 11.60
N VAL A 365 22.96 -5.39 10.73
CA VAL A 365 22.97 -5.12 9.28
C VAL A 365 21.94 -4.07 8.91
N ALA A 366 20.69 -4.24 9.36
CA ALA A 366 19.61 -3.32 9.02
C ALA A 366 19.48 -2.12 9.97
N LYS A 367 20.17 -2.15 11.12
CA LYS A 367 20.07 -1.12 12.18
C LYS A 367 18.64 -0.94 12.70
N VAL A 368 17.89 -2.02 12.77
CA VAL A 368 16.50 -2.04 13.25
C VAL A 368 16.36 -3.12 14.32
N GLU A 369 15.63 -2.81 15.38
CA GLU A 369 15.26 -3.78 16.41
C GLU A 369 13.91 -4.41 16.04
N LEU A 370 13.86 -5.75 16.00
CA LEU A 370 12.64 -6.50 15.71
C LEU A 370 12.08 -7.06 17.01
N SER A 371 10.78 -6.86 17.27
CA SER A 371 10.14 -7.45 18.45
C SER A 371 10.11 -8.98 18.37
N ASP A 372 10.20 -9.62 19.53
CA ASP A 372 10.14 -11.09 19.65
C ASP A 372 8.88 -11.64 18.97
N HIS A 373 7.74 -10.97 19.15
CA HIS A 373 6.46 -11.35 18.53
C HIS A 373 6.51 -11.32 17.00
N VAL A 374 7.15 -10.31 16.40
CA VAL A 374 7.33 -10.28 14.92
C VAL A 374 8.16 -11.47 14.46
N CYS A 375 9.26 -11.77 15.16
CA CYS A 375 10.11 -12.92 14.86
C CYS A 375 9.33 -14.23 15.00
N ASP A 376 8.54 -14.38 16.05
CA ASP A 376 7.69 -15.56 16.29
C ASP A 376 6.72 -15.81 15.14
N VAL A 377 6.06 -14.75 14.66
CA VAL A 377 5.11 -14.85 13.56
C VAL A 377 5.80 -15.17 12.24
N VAL A 378 6.98 -14.61 11.97
CA VAL A 378 7.77 -14.88 10.77
C VAL A 378 8.26 -16.33 10.76
N PHE A 379 8.83 -16.80 11.88
CA PHE A 379 9.27 -18.19 12.00
C PHE A 379 8.09 -19.14 11.88
N ALA A 380 6.98 -18.92 12.57
CA ALA A 380 5.78 -19.76 12.44
C ALA A 380 5.18 -19.76 11.01
N LEU A 381 5.51 -18.78 10.18
CA LEU A 381 5.06 -18.72 8.79
C LEU A 381 5.99 -19.51 7.86
N PHE A 382 7.30 -19.46 8.06
CA PHE A 382 8.29 -19.98 7.11
C PHE A 382 9.01 -21.26 7.58
N ASP A 383 8.99 -21.57 8.87
CA ASP A 383 9.42 -22.86 9.44
C ASP A 383 8.33 -23.91 9.17
N CYS A 384 8.50 -24.65 8.07
CA CYS A 384 7.50 -25.61 7.61
C CYS A 384 7.59 -26.96 8.34
N ASP A 385 8.75 -27.31 8.88
CA ASP A 385 9.08 -28.55 9.56
C ASP A 385 9.04 -28.43 11.09
N GLY A 386 8.93 -27.21 11.62
CA GLY A 386 8.81 -26.94 13.05
C GLY A 386 10.11 -27.21 13.80
N ASN A 387 11.24 -27.19 13.11
CA ASN A 387 12.55 -27.45 13.69
C ASN A 387 13.18 -26.20 14.34
N GLY A 388 12.52 -25.04 14.22
CA GLY A 388 13.01 -23.76 14.73
C GLY A 388 14.02 -23.07 13.81
N GLU A 389 14.29 -23.61 12.63
CA GLU A 389 15.24 -23.07 11.65
C GLU A 389 14.53 -22.55 10.40
N LEU A 390 15.00 -21.40 9.92
CA LEU A 390 14.48 -20.81 8.70
C LEU A 390 15.23 -21.32 7.47
N SER A 391 14.51 -21.84 6.47
CA SER A 391 15.09 -22.05 5.14
C SER A 391 15.45 -20.70 4.50
N ASN A 392 16.73 -20.32 4.60
CA ASN A 392 17.27 -19.06 4.07
C ASN A 392 16.81 -18.82 2.62
N LYS A 393 16.95 -19.84 1.76
CA LYS A 393 16.61 -19.71 0.33
C LYS A 393 15.12 -19.44 0.09
N GLU A 394 14.23 -20.10 0.84
CA GLU A 394 12.79 -19.88 0.67
C GLU A 394 12.37 -18.51 1.23
N PHE A 395 12.85 -18.17 2.43
CA PHE A 395 12.53 -16.90 3.06
C PHE A 395 13.01 -15.71 2.22
N VAL A 396 14.30 -15.68 1.86
CA VAL A 396 14.91 -14.57 1.12
C VAL A 396 14.26 -14.42 -0.26
N ALA A 397 13.99 -15.52 -0.97
CA ALA A 397 13.35 -15.45 -2.28
C ALA A 397 11.93 -14.84 -2.21
N ILE A 398 11.15 -15.23 -1.21
CA ILE A 398 9.80 -14.70 -1.00
C ILE A 398 9.86 -13.22 -0.58
N MET A 399 10.79 -12.86 0.31
CA MET A 399 10.98 -11.49 0.78
C MET A 399 11.48 -10.54 -0.31
N LYS A 400 12.41 -10.98 -1.18
CA LYS A 400 12.85 -10.20 -2.36
C LYS A 400 11.67 -9.91 -3.29
N GLN A 401 10.81 -10.89 -3.54
CA GLN A 401 9.63 -10.70 -4.38
C GLN A 401 8.59 -9.77 -3.74
N ARG A 402 8.44 -9.84 -2.40
CA ARG A 402 7.58 -8.93 -1.62
C ARG A 402 8.09 -7.50 -1.66
N LEU A 403 9.39 -7.27 -1.50
CA LEU A 403 10.00 -5.95 -1.55
C LEU A 403 9.73 -5.23 -2.88
N MET A 404 9.86 -5.95 -3.99
CA MET A 404 9.64 -5.42 -5.35
C MET A 404 8.17 -5.44 -5.79
N ARG A 405 7.24 -5.84 -4.91
CA ARG A 405 5.78 -5.89 -5.13
C ARG A 405 5.35 -6.61 -6.43
N GLY A 406 6.20 -7.50 -6.95
CA GLY A 406 5.97 -8.16 -8.25
C GLY A 406 5.94 -7.23 -9.48
N LEU A 407 6.31 -5.95 -9.35
CA LEU A 407 6.28 -4.97 -10.44
C LEU A 407 7.44 -5.15 -11.43
N GLU A 408 8.51 -5.83 -11.05
CA GLU A 408 9.63 -6.17 -11.93
C GLU A 408 9.28 -7.23 -12.99
N LYS A 409 8.26 -8.05 -12.73
CA LYS A 409 7.93 -9.14 -13.63
C LYS A 409 7.53 -8.57 -15.00
N PRO A 410 8.12 -9.10 -16.09
CA PRO A 410 7.73 -8.68 -17.41
C PRO A 410 6.26 -8.97 -17.65
N LYS A 411 5.54 -7.99 -18.19
CA LYS A 411 4.12 -8.12 -18.51
C LYS A 411 3.91 -8.73 -19.90
N ASP A 412 4.98 -9.02 -20.61
CA ASP A 412 5.07 -9.64 -21.91
C ASP A 412 5.35 -11.13 -21.85
N MET A 413 4.86 -11.85 -22.87
CA MET A 413 5.00 -13.30 -23.01
C MET A 413 6.46 -13.74 -23.20
N GLY A 414 7.41 -12.80 -23.29
CA GLY A 414 8.86 -13.08 -23.37
C GLY A 414 9.31 -13.72 -24.68
N PHE A 415 8.40 -14.12 -25.56
CA PHE A 415 8.70 -14.83 -26.81
C PHE A 415 9.71 -14.08 -27.70
N THR A 416 9.52 -12.77 -27.90
CA THR A 416 10.45 -11.96 -28.71
C THR A 416 11.84 -11.88 -28.09
N ARG A 417 11.94 -11.83 -26.75
CA ARG A 417 13.22 -11.86 -26.03
C ARG A 417 13.89 -13.23 -26.15
N LEU A 418 13.12 -14.31 -26.02
CA LEU A 418 13.60 -15.67 -26.20
C LEU A 418 14.13 -15.89 -27.62
N MET A 419 13.37 -15.51 -28.66
CA MET A 419 13.78 -15.65 -30.05
C MET A 419 15.04 -14.84 -30.36
N ARG A 420 15.16 -13.62 -29.82
CA ARG A 420 16.37 -12.80 -29.98
C ARG A 420 17.57 -13.41 -29.27
N ALA A 421 17.38 -13.96 -28.07
CA ALA A 421 18.43 -14.65 -27.34
C ALA A 421 18.90 -15.91 -28.10
N MET A 422 17.96 -16.73 -28.58
CA MET A 422 18.26 -17.89 -29.41
C MET A 422 19.01 -17.50 -30.69
N TRP A 423 18.60 -16.42 -31.36
CA TRP A 423 19.29 -15.92 -32.55
C TRP A 423 20.72 -15.48 -32.24
N LYS A 424 20.93 -14.75 -31.14
CA LYS A 424 22.26 -14.28 -30.73
C LYS A 424 23.17 -15.46 -30.36
N CYS A 425 22.67 -16.44 -29.61
CA CYS A 425 23.43 -17.65 -29.30
C CYS A 425 23.75 -18.46 -30.57
N ALA A 426 22.80 -18.59 -31.48
CA ALA A 426 23.02 -19.27 -32.77
C ALA A 426 24.10 -18.55 -33.59
N GLN A 427 24.08 -17.21 -33.62
CA GLN A 427 25.12 -16.41 -34.24
C GLN A 427 26.48 -16.65 -33.58
N GLU A 428 26.59 -16.53 -32.25
CA GLU A 428 27.86 -16.78 -31.53
C GLU A 428 28.41 -18.19 -31.82
N THR A 429 27.57 -19.23 -31.78
CA THR A 429 28.00 -20.58 -32.15
C THR A 429 28.46 -20.68 -33.59
N ALA A 430 27.78 -20.01 -34.53
CA ALA A 430 28.19 -20.01 -35.94
C ALA A 430 29.53 -19.29 -36.16
N TRP A 431 29.82 -18.24 -35.39
CA TRP A 431 31.12 -17.56 -35.40
C TRP A 431 32.23 -18.43 -34.81
N ASP A 432 31.95 -19.16 -33.72
CA ASP A 432 32.90 -20.12 -33.13
C ASP A 432 33.21 -21.28 -34.08
N PHE A 433 32.24 -21.74 -34.89
CA PHE A 433 32.47 -22.74 -35.94
C PHE A 433 33.25 -22.17 -37.14
N ALA A 434 33.07 -20.90 -37.47
CA ALA A 434 33.73 -20.24 -38.60
C ALA A 434 35.18 -19.82 -38.32
N MET A 435 35.53 -19.60 -37.04
CA MET A 435 36.87 -19.20 -36.58
C MET A 435 37.36 -20.19 -35.51
N PRO A 436 37.81 -21.41 -35.88
CA PRO A 436 38.43 -22.30 -34.92
C PRO A 436 39.66 -21.62 -34.32
N LYS A 437 39.67 -21.45 -33.00
CA LYS A 437 40.83 -20.92 -32.27
C LYS A 437 42.05 -21.79 -32.60
N GLN A 438 43.03 -21.21 -33.30
CA GLN A 438 44.32 -21.85 -33.61
C GLN A 438 45.12 -22.17 -32.36
#